data_AF-A0A6B7H7T9-F1
#
_entry.id   AF-A0A6B7H7T9-F1
#
_cell.length_a   1.000
_cell.length_b   1.000
_cell.length_c   1.000
_cell.angle_alpha   90.00
_cell.angle_beta   90.00
_cell.angle_gamma   90.00
#
_symmetry.space_group_name_H-M   'P 1'
#
loop_
_entity.id
_entity.type
_entity.pdbx_description
1 polymer ?
#
loop_
_entity_poly.entity_id
_entity_poly.type
_entity_poly.pdbx_seq_one_letter_code
_entity_poly.pdbx_strand_id
1 'polypeptide(L)' 'KILYPFRLKPWQESKGGSPRGYRMKQNDYFSFLTVLGMETNLPFGSYIKRPSFFEPIYKTLKKKIRKVKK' A
#
# COMPACT_ATOMS: atom_id res chain seq x y z
N LYS A 1 -11.57 12.86 11.08
CA LYS A 1 -11.01 13.19 9.75
C LYS A 1 -9.49 13.14 9.86
N ILE A 2 -8.82 12.36 9.02
CA ILE A 2 -7.37 12.16 9.05
C ILE A 2 -6.77 12.93 7.87
N LEU A 3 -5.81 13.82 8.15
CA LEU A 3 -5.11 14.62 7.12
C LEU A 3 -4.06 13.79 6.37
N TYR A 4 -3.43 12.82 7.02
CA TYR A 4 -2.49 11.92 6.36
C TYR A 4 -2.90 10.47 6.59
N PRO A 5 -3.37 9.78 5.54
CA PRO A 5 -3.70 8.38 5.65
C PRO A 5 -2.50 7.58 6.15
N PHE A 6 -2.72 6.55 6.99
CA PHE A 6 -1.69 5.68 7.54
C PHE A 6 -1.15 4.74 6.45
N ARG A 7 -0.27 5.29 5.61
CA ARG A 7 0.37 4.59 4.50
C ARG A 7 1.88 4.54 4.74
N LEU A 8 2.38 3.35 5.06
CA LEU A 8 3.82 3.13 5.09
C LEU A 8 4.37 3.23 3.66
N LYS A 9 5.36 4.09 3.45
CA LYS A 9 6.08 4.16 2.17
C LYS A 9 6.91 2.88 2.02
N PRO A 10 6.74 2.10 0.93
CA PRO A 10 7.50 0.87 0.75
C PRO A 10 9.00 1.17 0.79
N TRP A 11 9.76 0.32 1.50
CA TRP A 11 11.22 0.49 1.70
C TRP A 11 12.01 0.54 0.38
N GLN A 12 11.54 -0.14 -0.66
CA GLN A 12 12.13 -0.07 -1.99
C GLN A 12 11.30 0.87 -2.87
N GLU A 13 11.80 2.07 -3.10
CA GLU A 13 11.34 2.86 -4.24
C GLU A 13 11.71 2.09 -5.51
N SER A 14 10.71 1.67 -6.28
CA SER A 14 10.96 1.01 -7.56
C SER A 14 11.68 2.00 -8.47
N LYS A 15 12.95 1.75 -8.78
CA LYS A 15 13.78 2.60 -9.68
C LYS A 15 13.19 2.76 -11.10
N GLY A 16 12.26 1.89 -11.49
CA GLY A 16 11.38 2.11 -12.64
C GLY A 16 10.03 2.60 -12.11
N GLY A 17 9.53 3.71 -12.66
CA GLY A 17 8.34 4.43 -12.20
C GLY A 17 7.24 3.51 -11.67
N SER A 18 6.60 3.97 -10.58
CA SER A 18 5.55 3.25 -9.86
C SER A 18 4.72 2.38 -10.80
N PRO A 19 4.55 1.06 -10.51
CA PRO A 19 3.60 0.25 -11.25
C PRO A 19 2.30 1.03 -11.29
N ARG A 20 1.60 1.07 -12.44
CA ARG A 20 0.38 1.89 -12.60
C ARG A 20 -0.65 1.72 -11.45
N GLY A 21 -0.60 0.63 -10.68
CA GLY A 21 -1.39 0.39 -9.46
C GLY A 21 -0.87 1.03 -8.15
N TYR A 22 0.38 1.49 -8.06
CA TYR A 22 0.94 2.24 -6.91
C TYR A 22 0.86 3.75 -7.08
N ARG A 23 0.48 4.24 -8.27
CA ARG A 23 -0.07 5.59 -8.44
C ARG A 23 -1.47 5.61 -7.81
N MET A 24 -1.52 5.49 -6.49
CA MET A 24 -2.67 5.98 -5.75
C MET A 24 -2.83 7.43 -6.18
N LYS A 25 -3.95 7.77 -6.82
CA LYS A 25 -4.29 9.16 -7.12
C LYS A 25 -4.02 9.95 -5.84
N GLN A 26 -3.05 10.86 -5.88
CA GLN A 26 -2.65 11.73 -4.76
C GLN A 26 -3.76 12.72 -4.38
N ASN A 27 -4.99 12.49 -4.82
CA ASN A 27 -6.05 13.49 -4.79
C ASN A 27 -6.83 13.50 -3.47
N ASP A 28 -6.55 12.57 -2.56
CA ASP A 28 -7.29 12.49 -1.29
C ASP A 28 -6.34 12.81 -0.13
N TYR A 29 -6.10 14.12 0.09
CA TYR A 29 -5.46 14.66 1.30
C TYR A 29 -6.25 14.37 2.58
N PHE A 30 -7.42 13.76 2.48
CA PHE A 30 -8.26 13.45 3.62
C PHE A 30 -8.78 12.03 3.52
N SER A 31 -8.65 11.32 4.61
CA SER A 31 -9.19 9.97 4.77
C SER A 31 -9.96 9.88 6.09
N PHE A 32 -10.86 8.90 6.17
CA PHE A 32 -11.62 8.58 7.37
C PHE A 32 -11.30 7.16 7.79
N LEU A 33 -11.41 6.89 9.08
CA LEU A 33 -11.28 5.55 9.64
C LEU A 33 -12.69 4.94 9.76
N THR A 34 -12.89 3.77 9.17
CA THR A 34 -14.07 2.93 9.42
C THR A 34 -14.01 2.39 10.85
N VAL A 35 -15.16 1.99 11.40
CA VAL A 35 -15.28 1.34 12.71
C VAL A 35 -14.30 0.16 12.89
N LEU A 36 -13.96 -0.53 11.79
CA LEU A 36 -13.02 -1.65 11.76
C LEU A 36 -11.53 -1.24 11.69
N GLY A 37 -11.20 0.04 11.75
CA GLY A 37 -9.82 0.53 11.63
C GLY A 37 -9.28 0.55 10.19
N MET A 38 -10.13 0.38 9.18
CA MET A 38 -9.76 0.51 7.76
C MET A 38 -9.95 1.95 7.28
N GLU A 39 -9.20 2.36 6.26
CA GLU A 39 -9.33 3.71 5.72
C GLU A 39 -10.30 3.78 4.52
N THR A 40 -11.06 4.86 4.49
CA THR A 40 -12.10 5.16 3.51
C THR A 40 -12.05 6.63 3.09
N ASN A 41 -12.48 6.93 1.86
CA ASN A 41 -12.53 8.31 1.33
C ASN A 41 -13.80 9.05 1.77
N LEU A 42 -14.86 8.31 2.09
CA LEU A 42 -16.16 8.86 2.50
C LEU A 42 -16.52 8.36 3.89
N PRO A 43 -17.22 9.15 4.73
CA PRO A 43 -17.81 8.62 5.95
C PRO A 43 -18.74 7.45 5.61
N PHE A 44 -18.60 6.32 6.30
CA PHE A 44 -19.35 5.06 6.07
C PHE A 44 -19.23 4.47 4.66
N GLY A 45 -18.22 4.89 3.89
CA GLY A 45 -17.94 4.36 2.56
C GLY A 45 -17.38 2.93 2.59
N SER A 46 -17.26 2.35 1.40
CA SER A 46 -16.57 1.08 1.21
C SER A 46 -15.09 1.21 1.51
N TYR A 47 -14.49 0.11 1.95
CA TYR A 47 -13.05 0.06 2.18
C TYR A 47 -12.30 0.26 0.86
N ILE A 48 -11.19 0.98 0.92
CA ILE A 48 -10.32 1.15 -0.24
C ILE A 48 -9.38 -0.04 -0.30
N LYS A 49 -9.39 -0.78 -1.43
CA LYS A 49 -8.38 -1.82 -1.70
C LYS A 49 -7.00 -1.17 -1.80
N ARG A 50 -6.12 -1.54 -0.87
CA ARG A 50 -4.74 -1.07 -0.80
C ARG A 50 -3.77 -2.11 -1.34
N PRO A 51 -2.69 -1.68 -2.02
CA PRO A 51 -1.54 -2.54 -2.24
C PRO A 51 -0.90 -2.87 -0.89
N SER A 52 -0.36 -4.08 -0.76
CA SER A 52 0.26 -4.53 0.49
C SER A 52 1.68 -3.96 0.62
N PHE A 53 1.98 -3.39 1.79
CA PHE A 53 3.34 -2.90 2.11
C PHE A 53 4.40 -4.00 2.01
N PHE A 54 4.04 -5.25 2.34
CA PHE A 54 4.96 -6.38 2.40
C PHE A 54 5.08 -7.12 1.06
N GLU A 55 4.27 -6.78 0.05
CA GLU A 55 4.30 -7.45 -1.26
C GLU A 55 5.70 -7.42 -1.93
N PRO A 56 6.45 -6.29 -1.92
CA PRO A 56 7.82 -6.25 -2.41
C PRO A 56 8.76 -7.14 -1.58
N ILE A 57 8.59 -7.13 -0.25
CA ILE A 57 9.41 -7.91 0.69
C ILE A 57 9.25 -9.41 0.40
N TYR A 58 8.00 -9.90 0.31
CA TYR A 58 7.73 -11.30 -0.03
C TYR A 58 8.32 -11.69 -1.39
N LYS A 59 8.25 -10.81 -2.40
CA LYS A 59 8.87 -11.06 -3.70
C LYS A 59 10.39 -11.22 -3.61
N THR A 60 11.05 -10.39 -2.80
CA THR A 60 12.51 -10.52 -2.58
C THR A 60 12.87 -11.78 -1.79
N LEU A 61 12.11 -12.11 -0.75
CA LEU A 61 12.31 -13.33 0.04
C LEU A 61 12.12 -14.58 -0.80
N LYS A 62 11.07 -14.64 -1.62
CA LYS A 62 10.83 -15.76 -2.55
C LYS A 62 11.99 -15.96 -3.53
N LYS A 63 12.59 -14.87 -4.03
CA LYS A 63 13.80 -14.94 -4.87
C LYS A 63 15.01 -15.49 -4.10
N LYS A 64 15.24 -15.02 -2.87
CA LYS A 64 16.34 -15.53 -2.01
C LYS A 64 16.16 -17.02 -1.74
N ILE A 65 14.98 -17.46 -1.32
CA ILE A 65 14.67 -18.88 -1.06
C ILE A 65 14.90 -19.73 -2.32
N ARG A 66 14.49 -19.26 -3.50
CA ARG A 66 14.74 -19.97 -4.77
C ARG A 66 16.23 -20.10 -5.11
N LYS A 67 17.05 -19.11 -4.75
CA LYS A 67 18.52 -19.18 -4.93
C LYS A 67 19.19 -20.14 -3.96
N VAL A 68 18.65 -20.29 -2.74
CA VAL A 68 19.20 -21.20 -1.71
C VAL A 68 18.77 -22.64 -1.95
N LYS A 69 17.57 -22.85 -2.51
CA LYS A 69 17.10 -24.18 -2.93
C LYS A 69 17.77 -24.70 -4.21
N LYS A 70 18.49 -23.83 -4.92
CA LYS A 70 19.26 -24.18 -6.12
C LYS A 70 20.70 -24.43 -5.72
#